data_AF-A0A4D4J773-F1
#
_entry.id   AF-A0A4D4J773-F1
#
_cell.length_a   1.000
_cell.length_b   1.000
_cell.length_c   1.000
_cell.angle_alpha   90.00
_cell.angle_beta   90.00
_cell.angle_gamma   90.00
#
_symmetry.space_group_name_H-M   'P 1'
#
loop_
_entity.id
_entity.type
_entity.pdbx_description
1 polymer ?
#
loop_
_entity_poly.entity_id
_entity_poly.type
_entity_poly.pdbx_seq_one_letter_code
_entity_poly.pdbx_strand_id
1 'polypeptide(L)'
;MAIGHGVTAEHNRVITDRSLWVRLHAVLANHPVVTAGLDTSAAGHGAPQHAVRQIDRLADHLRLAMLPGEQPAQPGTARAVARWLVDICGAFVRAWSRRPASTPAERRQFDQDLECLVAILTGVAATTPPHLTAHRSEPVDERAGTAW
;
A
#
# COMPACT_ATOMS: atom_id res chain seq x y z
N MET A 1 -39.92 11.13 27.42
CA MET A 1 -38.55 11.68 27.50
C MET A 1 -37.69 10.96 26.48
N ALA A 2 -37.35 11.62 25.38
CA ALA A 2 -36.47 11.10 24.35
C ALA A 2 -35.07 11.69 24.57
N ILE A 3 -34.09 10.86 24.86
CA ILE A 3 -32.67 11.26 24.85
C ILE A 3 -32.11 10.74 23.53
N GLY A 4 -31.91 11.67 22.60
CA GLY A 4 -31.17 11.42 21.37
C GLY A 4 -29.71 11.09 21.69
N HIS A 5 -29.24 9.97 21.15
CA HIS A 5 -27.82 9.70 20.93
C HIS A 5 -27.64 9.23 19.48
N GLY A 6 -27.80 10.19 18.57
CA GLY A 6 -27.31 10.09 17.20
C GLY A 6 -25.79 10.25 17.17
N VAL A 7 -25.06 9.28 17.75
CA VAL A 7 -23.58 9.23 17.72
C VAL A 7 -23.07 8.00 16.96
N THR A 8 -23.94 7.05 16.61
CA THR A 8 -23.52 5.79 15.94
C THR A 8 -23.64 5.80 14.42
N ALA A 9 -24.28 6.80 13.81
CA ALA A 9 -24.49 6.84 12.37
C ALA A 9 -23.34 7.47 11.58
N GLU A 10 -22.47 8.27 12.22
CA GLU A 10 -21.48 9.09 11.49
C GLU A 10 -20.19 8.35 11.14
N HIS A 11 -19.98 7.14 11.70
CA HIS A 11 -18.81 6.30 11.41
C HIS A 11 -19.05 5.22 10.35
N ASN A 12 -20.28 5.07 9.84
CA ASN A 12 -20.58 4.09 8.79
C ASN A 12 -20.48 4.71 7.39
N ARG A 13 -19.45 5.54 7.16
CA ARG A 13 -19.11 5.96 5.80
C ARG A 13 -18.72 4.70 5.04
N VAL A 14 -19.53 4.32 4.06
CA VAL A 14 -19.25 3.23 3.12
C VAL A 14 -17.87 3.47 2.54
N ILE A 15 -16.89 2.68 2.99
CA ILE A 15 -15.53 2.73 2.47
C ILE A 15 -15.58 2.15 1.04
N THR A 16 -15.47 3.02 0.04
CA THR A 16 -15.46 2.63 -1.37
C THR A 16 -14.06 2.13 -1.76
N ASP A 17 -13.98 1.28 -2.78
CA ASP A 17 -12.69 0.80 -3.33
C ASP A 17 -11.77 1.97 -3.73
N ARG A 18 -12.33 3.04 -4.30
CA ARG A 18 -11.61 4.29 -4.60
C ARG A 18 -10.96 4.90 -3.36
N SER A 19 -11.70 4.99 -2.25
CA SER A 19 -11.16 5.53 -0.99
C SER A 19 -10.10 4.62 -0.38
N LEU A 20 -10.20 3.31 -0.60
CA LEU A 20 -9.16 2.36 -0.21
C LEU A 20 -7.89 2.54 -1.02
N TRP A 21 -7.99 2.71 -2.35
CA TRP A 21 -6.85 3.01 -3.19
C TRP A 21 -6.13 4.28 -2.74
N VAL A 22 -6.86 5.38 -2.53
CA VAL A 22 -6.25 6.64 -2.05
C VAL A 22 -5.49 6.44 -0.73
N ARG A 23 -6.06 5.67 0.21
CA ARG A 23 -5.40 5.35 1.48
C ARG A 23 -4.18 4.44 1.28
N LEU A 24 -4.27 3.43 0.43
CA LEU A 24 -3.15 2.54 0.09
C LEU A 24 -1.99 3.34 -0.49
N HIS A 25 -2.27 4.21 -1.46
CA HIS A 25 -1.28 5.13 -2.03
C HIS A 25 -0.69 6.03 -0.95
N ALA A 26 -1.51 6.61 -0.08
CA ALA A 26 -1.02 7.46 1.00
C ALA A 26 -0.11 6.69 1.97
N VAL A 27 -0.42 5.44 2.32
CA VAL A 27 0.46 4.61 3.16
C VAL A 27 1.79 4.36 2.47
N LEU A 28 1.77 3.91 1.21
CA LEU A 28 2.99 3.58 0.48
C LEU A 28 3.85 4.82 0.21
N ALA A 29 3.25 5.91 -0.27
CA ALA A 29 3.95 7.14 -0.65
C ALA A 29 4.54 7.91 0.54
N ASN A 30 4.12 7.61 1.78
CA ASN A 30 4.69 8.22 2.98
C ASN A 30 5.55 7.25 3.80
N HIS A 31 5.68 5.99 3.37
CA HIS A 31 6.46 5.02 4.14
C HIS A 31 7.97 5.15 3.84
N PRO A 32 8.85 5.24 4.86
CA PRO A 32 10.29 5.40 4.68
C PRO A 32 10.94 4.39 3.73
N VAL A 33 10.43 3.16 3.72
CA VAL A 33 10.85 2.06 2.81
C VAL A 33 10.75 2.47 1.33
N VAL A 34 9.73 3.24 0.97
CA VAL A 34 9.44 3.64 -0.41
C VAL A 34 10.05 5.00 -0.71
N THR A 35 10.02 5.94 0.24
CA THR A 35 10.41 7.35 0.01
C THR A 35 11.89 7.62 0.12
N ALA A 36 12.58 6.96 1.06
CA ALA A 36 14.00 7.21 1.34
C ALA A 36 14.91 6.09 0.80
N GLY A 37 14.32 4.96 0.40
CA GLY A 37 15.06 3.72 0.22
C GLY A 37 15.57 3.19 1.56
N LEU A 38 15.73 1.87 1.66
CA LEU A 38 16.40 1.28 2.82
C LEU A 38 17.90 1.33 2.56
N ASP A 39 18.58 2.28 3.21
CA ASP A 39 20.03 2.41 3.08
C ASP A 39 20.74 1.31 3.88
N THR A 40 20.86 0.13 3.25
CA THR A 40 21.53 -1.04 3.84
C THR A 40 23.05 -0.94 3.78
N SER A 41 23.59 0.00 2.99
CA SER A 41 25.03 0.20 2.80
C SER A 41 25.66 1.05 3.90
N ALA A 42 24.91 1.99 4.48
CA ALA A 42 25.42 2.91 5.51
C ALA A 42 25.33 2.35 6.95
N ALA A 43 24.43 1.40 7.20
CA ALA A 43 24.28 0.79 8.52
C ALA A 43 25.20 -0.43 8.65
N GLY A 44 25.97 -0.51 9.74
CA GLY A 44 26.89 -1.63 10.01
C GLY A 44 26.20 -2.99 10.18
N HIS A 45 26.69 -3.86 11.06
CA HIS A 45 26.20 -5.23 11.25
C HIS A 45 24.67 -5.40 11.52
N GLY A 46 23.92 -4.32 11.72
CA GLY A 46 22.47 -4.29 11.95
C GLY A 46 21.59 -3.83 10.77
N ALA A 47 22.14 -3.53 9.59
CA ALA A 47 21.39 -3.06 8.42
C ALA A 47 20.22 -3.99 8.02
N PRO A 48 20.43 -5.33 7.87
CA PRO A 48 19.35 -6.23 7.48
C PRO A 48 18.21 -6.27 8.50
N GLN A 49 18.52 -6.26 9.79
CA GLN A 49 17.52 -6.30 10.86
C GLN A 49 16.76 -4.98 10.99
N HIS A 50 17.38 -3.85 10.62
CA HIS A 50 16.67 -2.58 10.51
C HIS A 50 15.65 -2.63 9.36
N ALA A 51 16.08 -3.06 8.18
CA ALA A 51 15.23 -3.21 7.01
C ALA A 51 14.05 -4.15 7.28
N VAL A 52 14.28 -5.34 7.85
CA VAL A 52 13.22 -6.29 8.23
C VAL A 52 12.18 -5.63 9.16
N ARG A 53 12.63 -4.86 10.17
CA ARG A 53 11.72 -4.13 11.08
C ARG A 53 10.91 -3.03 10.38
N GLN A 54 11.49 -2.35 9.40
CA GLN A 54 10.77 -1.35 8.61
C GLN A 54 9.71 -1.99 7.70
N ILE A 55 10.02 -3.13 7.07
CA ILE A 55 9.05 -3.89 6.27
C ILE A 55 7.91 -4.44 7.15
N ASP A 56 8.21 -4.92 8.36
CA ASP A 56 7.20 -5.40 9.30
C ASP A 56 6.21 -4.29 9.71
N ARG A 57 6.73 -3.09 10.04
CA ARG A 57 5.91 -1.91 10.33
C ARG A 57 5.03 -1.49 9.15
N LEU A 58 5.55 -1.57 7.92
CA LEU A 58 4.76 -1.31 6.72
C LEU A 58 3.60 -2.29 6.60
N ALA A 59 3.86 -3.59 6.79
CA ALA A 59 2.82 -4.61 6.74
C ALA A 59 1.71 -4.33 7.76
N ASP A 60 2.06 -3.89 8.97
CA ASP A 60 1.08 -3.52 9.99
C ASP A 60 0.28 -2.26 9.64
N HIS A 61 0.93 -1.22 9.10
CA HIS A 61 0.21 -0.04 8.61
C HIS A 61 -0.77 -0.38 7.49
N LEU A 62 -0.39 -1.26 6.55
CA LEU A 62 -1.28 -1.75 5.50
C LEU A 62 -2.47 -2.52 6.08
N ARG A 63 -2.25 -3.38 7.07
CA ARG A 63 -3.33 -4.11 7.77
C ARG A 63 -4.30 -3.16 8.45
N LEU A 64 -3.79 -2.23 9.26
CA LEU A 64 -4.60 -1.28 10.03
C LEU A 64 -5.40 -0.35 9.13
N ALA A 65 -4.81 0.14 8.04
CA ALA A 65 -5.46 1.07 7.14
C ALA A 65 -6.57 0.42 6.29
N MET A 66 -6.40 -0.86 5.91
CA MET A 66 -7.16 -1.49 4.82
C MET A 66 -8.04 -2.68 5.21
N LEU A 67 -7.80 -3.31 6.35
CA LEU A 67 -8.51 -4.52 6.77
C LEU A 67 -9.60 -4.35 7.85
N PRO A 68 -10.03 -3.15 8.32
CA PRO A 68 -11.25 -3.09 9.11
C PRO A 68 -12.46 -3.22 8.17
N GLY A 69 -13.10 -4.39 8.19
CA GLY A 69 -14.39 -4.64 7.52
C GLY A 69 -14.57 -6.09 7.08
N GLU A 70 -15.77 -6.63 7.28
CA GLU A 70 -16.15 -8.01 6.92
C GLU A 70 -16.25 -8.25 5.40
N GLN A 71 -16.07 -7.22 4.57
CA GLN A 71 -16.26 -7.35 3.13
C GLN A 71 -15.13 -8.13 2.45
N PRO A 72 -15.47 -9.15 1.64
CA PRO A 72 -14.49 -9.99 0.98
C PRO A 72 -13.64 -9.21 -0.02
N ALA A 73 -12.34 -9.52 -0.06
CA ALA A 73 -11.43 -8.98 -1.05
C ALA A 73 -11.66 -9.68 -2.40
N GLN A 74 -12.24 -8.96 -3.37
CA GLN A 74 -12.40 -9.47 -4.73
C GLN A 74 -11.14 -9.17 -5.57
N PRO A 75 -10.78 -10.01 -6.55
CA PRO A 75 -9.66 -9.74 -7.45
C PRO A 75 -9.77 -8.34 -8.09
N GLY A 76 -8.64 -7.61 -8.15
CA GLY A 76 -8.58 -6.27 -8.71
C GLY A 76 -8.99 -5.12 -7.77
N THR A 77 -9.47 -5.42 -6.56
CA THR A 77 -9.79 -4.40 -5.55
C THR A 77 -8.55 -3.92 -4.79
N ALA A 78 -8.60 -2.71 -4.25
CA ALA A 78 -7.56 -2.17 -3.37
C ALA A 78 -7.29 -3.09 -2.17
N ARG A 79 -8.34 -3.74 -1.65
CA ARG A 79 -8.22 -4.67 -0.52
C ARG A 79 -7.49 -5.95 -0.90
N ALA A 80 -7.75 -6.50 -2.08
CA ALA A 80 -7.00 -7.66 -2.57
C ALA A 80 -5.52 -7.33 -2.76
N VAL A 81 -5.21 -6.16 -3.31
CA VAL A 81 -3.83 -5.67 -3.46
C VAL A 81 -3.17 -5.45 -2.10
N ALA A 82 -3.84 -4.77 -1.17
CA ALA A 82 -3.31 -4.55 0.18
C ALA A 82 -3.05 -5.88 0.91
N ARG A 83 -3.94 -6.86 0.79
CA ARG A 83 -3.76 -8.19 1.39
C ARG A 83 -2.55 -8.90 0.78
N TRP A 84 -2.44 -8.89 -0.55
CA TRP A 84 -1.30 -9.47 -1.26
C TRP A 84 0.03 -8.81 -0.83
N LEU A 85 0.06 -7.48 -0.70
CA LEU A 85 1.23 -6.75 -0.22
C LEU A 85 1.62 -7.14 1.21
N VAL A 86 0.63 -7.26 2.11
CA VAL A 86 0.83 -7.72 3.48
C VAL A 86 1.42 -9.14 3.49
N ASP A 87 0.93 -10.03 2.64
CA ASP A 87 1.40 -11.41 2.56
C ASP A 87 2.85 -11.49 2.06
N ILE A 88 3.22 -10.70 1.04
CA ILE A 88 4.59 -10.62 0.52
C ILE A 88 5.53 -10.00 1.56
N CYS A 89 5.16 -8.87 2.18
CA CYS A 89 5.97 -8.25 3.24
C CYS A 89 6.18 -9.23 4.39
N GLY A 90 5.13 -9.95 4.80
CA GLY A 90 5.23 -10.98 5.82
C GLY A 90 6.11 -12.17 5.40
N ALA A 91 6.10 -12.56 4.12
CA ALA A 91 6.98 -13.61 3.61
C ALA A 91 8.46 -13.19 3.68
N PHE A 92 8.78 -11.97 3.24
CA PHE A 92 10.12 -11.40 3.36
C PHE A 92 10.57 -11.36 4.83
N VAL A 93 9.75 -10.83 5.73
CA VAL A 93 10.04 -10.76 7.16
C VAL A 93 10.29 -12.15 7.73
N ARG A 94 9.45 -13.15 7.43
CA ARG A 94 9.65 -14.53 7.91
C ARG A 94 10.94 -15.17 7.39
N ALA A 95 11.30 -14.90 6.13
CA ALA A 95 12.52 -15.44 5.53
C ALA A 95 13.77 -14.89 6.23
N TRP A 96 13.82 -13.57 6.45
CA TRP A 96 15.02 -12.87 6.89
C TRP A 96 15.11 -12.59 8.39
N SER A 97 14.01 -12.73 9.14
CA SER A 97 14.03 -12.70 10.62
C SER A 97 14.61 -13.98 11.23
N ARG A 98 14.36 -15.14 10.60
CA ARG A 98 14.82 -16.45 11.10
C ARG A 98 16.25 -16.78 10.68
N ARG A 99 16.70 -16.21 9.56
CA ARG A 99 18.02 -16.44 8.98
C ARG A 99 18.69 -15.10 8.72
N PRO A 100 19.36 -14.50 9.71
CA PRO A 100 20.11 -13.27 9.48
C PRO A 100 21.22 -13.55 8.47
N ALA A 101 21.34 -12.69 7.45
CA ALA A 101 22.34 -12.80 6.39
C ALA A 101 23.76 -12.72 6.96
N SER A 102 24.36 -13.88 7.21
CA SER A 102 25.59 -14.02 7.98
C SER A 102 26.81 -14.11 7.06
N THR A 103 26.61 -14.61 5.84
CA THR A 103 27.63 -14.69 4.80
C THR A 103 27.50 -13.58 3.75
N PRO A 104 28.56 -13.24 3.01
CA PRO A 104 28.47 -12.27 1.90
C PRO A 104 27.48 -12.69 0.80
N ALA A 105 27.33 -13.99 0.55
CA ALA A 105 26.37 -14.49 -0.43
C ALA A 105 24.92 -14.28 0.02
N GLU A 106 24.61 -14.56 1.29
CA GLU A 106 23.29 -14.31 1.86
C GLU A 106 22.96 -12.82 1.92
N ARG A 107 23.97 -11.95 2.15
CA ARG A 107 23.77 -10.50 2.11
C ARG A 107 23.37 -10.01 0.73
N ARG A 108 24.03 -10.49 -0.33
CA ARG A 108 23.63 -10.17 -1.71
C ARG A 108 22.21 -10.65 -2.02
N GLN A 109 21.84 -11.85 -1.55
CA GLN A 109 20.47 -12.35 -1.73
C GLN A 109 19.46 -11.50 -0.96
N PHE A 110 19.78 -11.08 0.27
CA PHE A 110 18.96 -10.18 1.05
C PHE A 110 18.74 -8.84 0.33
N ASP A 111 19.82 -8.24 -0.17
CA ASP A 111 19.75 -6.97 -0.90
C ASP A 111 18.91 -7.12 -2.16
N GLN A 112 19.08 -8.21 -2.92
CA GLN A 112 18.28 -8.49 -4.12
C GLN A 112 16.79 -8.70 -3.82
N ASP A 113 16.47 -9.47 -2.77
CA ASP A 113 15.08 -9.68 -2.33
C ASP A 113 14.45 -8.36 -1.88
N LEU A 114 15.23 -7.52 -1.19
CA LEU A 114 14.80 -6.21 -0.70
C LEU A 114 14.56 -5.24 -1.86
N GLU A 115 15.47 -5.16 -2.83
CA GLU A 115 15.31 -4.36 -4.03
C GLU A 115 14.06 -4.79 -4.82
N CYS A 116 13.84 -6.09 -4.99
CA CYS A 116 12.66 -6.63 -5.65
C CYS A 116 11.38 -6.23 -4.91
N LEU A 117 11.36 -6.35 -3.58
CA LEU A 117 10.23 -5.94 -2.76
C LEU A 117 9.94 -4.43 -2.88
N VAL A 118 10.97 -3.60 -2.78
CA VAL A 118 10.83 -2.14 -2.92
C VAL A 118 10.33 -1.77 -4.32
N ALA A 119 10.83 -2.42 -5.38
CA ALA A 119 10.34 -2.20 -6.73
C ALA A 119 8.84 -2.52 -6.88
N ILE A 120 8.37 -3.62 -6.28
CA ILE A 120 6.94 -3.96 -6.24
C ILE A 120 6.14 -2.88 -5.51
N LEU A 121 6.58 -2.46 -4.32
CA LEU A 121 5.90 -1.45 -3.51
C LEU A 121 5.82 -0.11 -4.22
N THR A 122 6.92 0.33 -4.83
CA THR A 122 7.00 1.57 -5.62
C THR A 122 6.12 1.48 -6.86
N GLY A 123 6.11 0.33 -7.56
CA GLY A 123 5.24 0.10 -8.71
C GLY A 123 3.77 0.23 -8.35
N VAL A 124 3.34 -0.36 -7.23
CA VAL A 124 1.97 -0.20 -6.73
C VAL A 124 1.68 1.25 -6.35
N ALA A 125 2.61 1.94 -5.67
CA ALA A 125 2.46 3.34 -5.30
C ALA A 125 2.33 4.28 -6.51
N ALA A 126 2.92 3.93 -7.66
CA ALA A 126 2.85 4.67 -8.90
C ALA A 126 1.64 4.31 -9.79
N THR A 127 0.97 3.19 -9.53
CA THR A 127 -0.13 2.71 -10.37
C THR A 127 -1.36 3.58 -10.17
N THR A 128 -1.88 4.22 -11.22
CA THR A 128 -3.18 4.89 -11.12
C THR A 128 -4.30 3.87 -11.30
N PRO A 129 -5.27 3.75 -10.37
CA PRO A 129 -6.39 2.82 -10.52
C PRO A 129 -7.19 3.09 -11.80
N PRO A 130 -7.61 2.04 -12.55
CA PRO A 130 -8.31 2.20 -13.83
C PRO A 130 -9.65 2.95 -13.73
N HIS A 131 -10.28 2.95 -12.55
CA HIS A 131 -11.50 3.72 -12.29
C HIS A 131 -11.25 5.21 -11.93
N LEU A 132 -10.00 5.62 -11.73
CA LEU A 132 -9.62 7.02 -11.58
C LEU A 132 -9.24 7.67 -12.93
N THR A 133 -8.86 6.88 -13.93
CA THR A 133 -8.52 7.36 -15.28
C THR A 133 -9.75 7.64 -16.17
N ALA A 134 -10.92 7.08 -15.86
CA ALA A 134 -12.11 7.14 -16.72
C ALA A 134 -12.85 8.50 -16.76
N HIS A 135 -12.33 9.56 -16.14
CA HIS A 135 -12.98 10.88 -16.09
C HIS A 135 -12.33 11.96 -16.96
N ARG A 136 -11.40 11.59 -17.86
CA ARG A 136 -10.78 12.55 -18.77
C ARG A 136 -11.29 12.31 -20.19
N SER A 137 -12.03 13.31 -20.68
CA SER A 137 -12.44 13.53 -22.07
C SER A 137 -13.77 12.92 -22.51
N GLU A 138 -14.88 13.54 -22.08
CA GLU A 138 -15.90 13.85 -23.07
C GLU A 138 -15.57 15.24 -23.64
N PRO A 139 -15.31 15.39 -24.94
CA PRO A 139 -15.35 16.69 -25.56
C PRO A 139 -16.79 17.20 -25.44
N VAL A 140 -16.96 18.35 -24.78
CA VAL A 140 -18.21 19.11 -24.87
C VAL A 140 -18.39 19.44 -26.35
N ASP A 141 -19.38 18.81 -26.97
CA ASP A 141 -19.79 19.07 -28.34
C ASP A 141 -20.44 20.45 -28.37
N GLU A 142 -19.63 21.49 -28.58
CA GLU A 142 -20.05 22.89 -28.68
C GLU A 142 -20.61 23.19 -30.08
N ARG A 143 -21.53 22.34 -30.57
CA ARG A 143 -22.27 22.55 -31.81
C ARG A 143 -23.74 22.22 -31.66
N ALA A 144 -24.38 22.88 -30.70
CA ALA A 144 -25.82 23.02 -30.68
C ALA A 144 -26.21 24.47 -30.38
N GLY A 145 -26.59 25.18 -31.45
CA GLY A 145 -27.52 26.31 -31.35
C GLY A 145 -26.90 27.69 -31.50
N THR A 146 -26.96 28.22 -32.73
CA THR A 146 -27.83 29.39 -32.96
C THR A 146 -28.21 29.43 -34.44
N ALA A 147 -29.46 29.06 -34.71
CA ALA A 147 -30.18 29.48 -35.90
C ALA A 147 -30.90 30.77 -35.53
N TRP A 148 -30.62 31.87 -36.24
CA TRP A 148 -31.53 32.97 -36.59
C TRP A 148 -30.96 33.65 -37.83
#